data_AF-A0A2K1J205-F1
#
_entry.id   AF-A0A2K1J205-F1
#
_cell.length_a   1.000
_cell.length_b   1.000
_cell.length_c   1.000
_cell.angle_alpha   90.00
_cell.angle_beta   90.00
_cell.angle_gamma   90.00
#
_symmetry.space_group_name_H-M   'P 1'
#
loop_
_entity.id
_entity.type
_entity.pdbx_description
1 polymer ?
#
loop_
_entity_poly.entity_id
_entity_poly.type
_entity_poly.pdbx_seq_one_letter_code
_entity_poly.pdbx_strand_id
1 'polypeptide(L)'
;MPAAILPVDVEGIPQDNSAAAACPSIRDADQENEPEAKEQKKSWKIPKISKKGRRAMAAFVVFVVAAVYVGCFVGFRMSRSNNNSIFVNSNDICNNTLYPSACNDTLFGSDTTNSRVVASKSVKASLKSTNETYLNLTRCRDSWPSSRIGIQYSTLEMCVEMYQETLDATRRCLHAVDSSEVTQVGDLEQALSAALTYHFTCVDGLRERKVSCEVNIDRNTELLSNALSLLQRLNSSNAKGTPLPRRRLLAAPEGLTRASKLSPDERTRIYEMDDDNHDVFPTWLSKKDRQLLTSTSSVTPDSVVALDGSGNHKSIQTAIDEAPTNSSKRYVIRIKAGIYVEQVKVPRDKTNVTLLGDGAGMTIITGNRSVAVDQTSTIFTATVTVLGNGFVAKALTIRNTAEPSGEQAVALRVTSHQSAFAYVFIEGYQNALYAHVNWQFYTSCTIVGTVDLVFGSAAAVFQQCTLQAKPPNPDDMITFTASDIASPLVQQFAGLVFEACAIDAASDSVEAGTAYLGRPRHQYARTMYIKSSLGKVVTAEGWTLWNAQISSMLHVDYGEYANFGAGSDAKLRVPWSRILYPEQAKKFGVDEFLQGRRWLPNLDIAYTGSI
;
A
#
# COMPACT_ATOMS: atom_id res chain seq x y z
N MET A 1 4.66 56.29 15.03
CA MET A 1 5.15 57.15 16.14
C MET A 1 4.93 56.41 17.45
N PRO A 2 5.89 56.49 18.38
CA PRO A 2 6.28 55.37 19.23
C PRO A 2 6.04 55.64 20.72
N ALA A 3 6.19 54.62 21.56
CA ALA A 3 6.55 54.81 22.96
C ALA A 3 7.60 53.77 23.35
N ALA A 4 8.78 54.29 23.68
CA ALA A 4 9.91 53.63 24.30
C ALA A 4 10.12 54.20 25.72
N ILE A 5 11.17 53.70 26.41
CA ILE A 5 11.76 54.06 27.73
C ILE A 5 11.44 52.95 28.78
N LEU A 6 12.31 51.96 29.07
CA LEU A 6 13.64 51.91 29.76
C LEU A 6 13.56 52.21 31.29
N PRO A 7 14.60 51.90 32.12
CA PRO A 7 15.10 50.58 32.58
C PRO A 7 15.28 50.57 34.14
N VAL A 8 15.61 49.44 34.79
CA VAL A 8 16.24 49.46 36.15
C VAL A 8 17.23 48.30 36.33
N ASP A 9 18.31 48.67 37.03
CA ASP A 9 19.62 48.07 37.24
C ASP A 9 19.76 46.84 38.16
N VAL A 10 21.00 46.34 38.10
CA VAL A 10 21.74 45.32 38.84
C VAL A 10 22.08 45.74 40.28
N GLU A 11 22.00 44.81 41.23
CA GLU A 11 22.80 44.63 42.47
C GLU A 11 22.22 43.37 43.19
N GLY A 12 22.91 42.44 43.86
CA GLY A 12 24.28 42.27 44.29
C GLY A 12 24.43 40.87 44.95
N ILE A 13 25.68 40.44 45.10
CA ILE A 13 26.17 39.13 45.58
C ILE A 13 26.18 39.06 47.13
N PRO A 14 26.04 37.88 47.76
CA PRO A 14 27.16 37.28 48.51
C PRO A 14 27.29 35.76 48.21
N GLN A 15 28.38 35.28 47.62
CA GLN A 15 29.57 34.71 48.29
C GLN A 15 29.30 33.97 49.61
N ASP A 16 29.39 32.64 49.56
CA ASP A 16 30.22 31.93 50.53
C ASP A 16 30.98 30.76 49.87
N ASN A 17 32.23 30.63 50.30
CA ASN A 17 33.29 29.77 49.80
C ASN A 17 33.42 28.52 50.69
N SER A 18 33.74 27.37 50.08
CA SER A 18 34.83 26.46 50.53
C SER A 18 34.77 25.18 49.68
N ALA A 19 35.67 25.05 48.71
CA ALA A 19 36.94 24.30 48.79
C ALA A 19 36.72 22.77 48.64
N ALA A 20 36.91 22.19 47.45
CA ALA A 20 38.18 21.83 46.80
C ALA A 20 38.77 20.48 47.30
N ALA A 21 38.78 19.48 46.42
CA ALA A 21 39.78 18.40 46.29
C ALA A 21 39.40 17.55 45.05
N ALA A 22 39.94 17.82 43.86
CA ALA A 22 41.23 17.38 43.33
C ALA A 22 41.26 15.90 42.87
N CYS A 23 41.22 15.71 41.55
CA CYS A 23 41.81 14.56 40.82
C CYS A 23 43.26 14.91 40.41
N PRO A 24 44.17 13.92 40.32
CA PRO A 24 44.89 13.67 39.05
C PRO A 24 45.09 12.16 38.75
N SER A 25 45.07 11.65 37.51
CA SER A 25 46.14 11.67 36.46
C SER A 25 47.37 10.83 36.87
N ILE A 26 48.10 10.02 36.07
CA ILE A 26 48.46 10.03 34.64
C ILE A 26 49.21 8.70 34.31
N ARG A 27 49.32 8.44 32.99
CA ARG A 27 50.18 7.55 32.17
C ARG A 27 51.67 7.45 32.62
N ASP A 28 52.48 6.44 32.24
CA ASP A 28 53.20 6.24 30.94
C ASP A 28 54.02 4.90 31.08
N ALA A 29 54.05 3.96 30.13
CA ALA A 29 54.92 3.80 28.94
C ALA A 29 56.04 2.72 29.11
N ASP A 30 56.38 2.11 27.97
CA ASP A 30 57.62 1.39 27.57
C ASP A 30 57.78 -0.14 27.71
N GLN A 31 57.68 -0.78 26.52
CA GLN A 31 58.67 -1.60 25.78
C GLN A 31 59.28 -2.93 26.29
N GLU A 32 59.29 -3.88 25.33
CA GLU A 32 60.27 -4.94 24.99
C GLU A 32 60.06 -6.44 25.40
N ASN A 33 59.97 -7.25 24.31
CA ASN A 33 60.62 -8.54 24.00
C ASN A 33 60.16 -9.89 24.61
N GLU A 34 59.89 -10.83 23.68
CA GLU A 34 59.70 -12.30 23.79
C GLU A 34 60.89 -13.03 24.47
N PRO A 35 60.72 -14.24 25.09
CA PRO A 35 60.60 -15.49 24.30
C PRO A 35 59.85 -16.70 24.93
N GLU A 36 59.48 -17.63 24.05
CA GLU A 36 59.44 -19.12 24.08
C GLU A 36 59.05 -19.97 25.32
N ALA A 37 58.40 -21.09 25.00
CA ALA A 37 57.74 -22.10 25.83
C ALA A 37 58.64 -22.97 26.73
N LYS A 38 58.10 -23.42 27.88
CA LYS A 38 58.45 -24.71 28.52
C LYS A 38 57.24 -25.41 29.14
N GLU A 39 57.06 -26.65 28.71
CA GLU A 39 56.11 -27.66 29.18
C GLU A 39 56.52 -28.19 30.58
N GLN A 40 55.59 -28.26 31.55
CA GLN A 40 55.75 -29.09 32.75
C GLN A 40 54.47 -29.88 33.06
N LYS A 41 54.56 -31.20 32.87
CA LYS A 41 53.57 -32.21 33.26
C LYS A 41 53.47 -32.31 34.79
N LYS A 42 52.28 -32.09 35.36
CA LYS A 42 51.94 -32.52 36.74
C LYS A 42 50.90 -33.63 36.70
N SER A 43 51.32 -34.79 37.19
CA SER A 43 50.53 -36.00 37.42
C SER A 43 49.55 -35.79 38.59
N TRP A 44 48.25 -36.00 38.34
CA TRP A 44 47.19 -35.95 39.35
C TRP A 44 46.77 -37.36 39.76
N LYS A 45 46.97 -37.74 41.03
CA LYS A 45 46.49 -39.01 41.60
C LYS A 45 45.03 -38.88 42.02
N ILE A 46 44.18 -39.81 41.56
CA ILE A 46 42.76 -39.90 41.92
C ILE A 46 42.62 -40.50 43.34
N PRO A 47 41.82 -39.91 44.26
CA PRO A 47 41.61 -40.48 45.59
C PRO A 47 40.73 -41.73 45.56
N LYS A 48 41.10 -42.75 46.32
CA LYS A 48 40.33 -44.00 46.48
C LYS A 48 39.07 -43.75 47.32
N ILE A 49 37.90 -43.77 46.69
CA ILE A 49 36.59 -43.69 47.35
C ILE A 49 36.32 -44.97 48.17
N SER A 50 36.00 -44.81 49.45
CA SER A 50 35.74 -45.89 50.41
C SER A 50 34.49 -46.72 50.04
N LYS A 51 34.44 -47.99 50.48
CA LYS A 51 33.31 -48.91 50.21
C LYS A 51 31.96 -48.37 50.72
N LYS A 52 31.94 -47.51 51.75
CA LYS A 52 30.73 -46.82 52.24
C LYS A 52 30.25 -45.72 51.27
N GLY A 53 31.18 -44.95 50.67
CA GLY A 53 30.84 -43.92 49.68
C GLY A 53 30.29 -44.49 48.36
N ARG A 54 30.78 -45.66 47.94
CA ARG A 54 30.24 -46.38 46.76
C ARG A 54 28.80 -46.88 46.95
N ARG A 55 28.44 -47.30 48.17
CA ARG A 55 27.05 -47.71 48.49
C ARG A 55 26.09 -46.52 48.56
N ALA A 56 26.55 -45.38 49.07
CA ALA A 56 25.76 -44.14 49.09
C ALA A 56 25.52 -43.58 47.68
N MET A 57 26.54 -43.60 46.81
CA MET A 57 26.39 -43.19 45.40
C MET A 57 25.47 -44.12 44.62
N ALA A 58 25.56 -45.45 44.82
CA ALA A 58 24.66 -46.41 44.19
C ALA A 58 23.21 -46.22 44.65
N ALA A 59 22.97 -45.98 45.94
CA ALA A 59 21.64 -45.70 46.47
C ALA A 59 21.05 -44.38 45.91
N PHE A 60 21.88 -43.34 45.75
CA PHE A 60 21.46 -42.08 45.15
C PHE A 60 21.11 -42.23 43.66
N VAL A 61 21.91 -42.99 42.90
CA VAL A 61 21.61 -43.26 41.48
C VAL A 61 20.33 -44.08 41.33
N VAL A 62 20.11 -45.10 42.18
CA VAL A 62 18.85 -45.87 42.17
C VAL A 62 17.66 -44.99 42.52
N PHE A 63 17.80 -44.06 43.48
CA PHE A 63 16.73 -43.12 43.84
C PHE A 63 16.42 -42.14 42.71
N VAL A 64 17.43 -41.59 42.03
CA VAL A 64 17.23 -40.69 40.87
C VAL A 64 16.60 -41.44 39.70
N VAL A 65 17.04 -42.67 39.41
CA VAL A 65 16.45 -43.49 38.35
C VAL A 65 15.00 -43.85 38.68
N ALA A 66 14.69 -44.20 39.93
CA ALA A 66 13.32 -44.46 40.37
C ALA A 66 12.43 -43.21 40.31
N ALA A 67 12.96 -42.03 40.68
CA ALA A 67 12.23 -40.77 40.60
C ALA A 67 11.94 -40.34 39.15
N VAL A 68 12.90 -40.55 38.23
CA VAL A 68 12.69 -40.34 36.79
C VAL A 68 11.69 -41.36 36.22
N TYR A 69 11.76 -42.62 36.67
CA TYR A 69 10.80 -43.65 36.23
C TYR A 69 9.38 -43.35 36.70
N VAL A 70 9.19 -42.91 37.95
CA VAL A 70 7.88 -42.49 38.48
C VAL A 70 7.41 -41.19 37.82
N GLY A 71 8.30 -40.22 37.57
CA GLY A 71 7.98 -39.00 36.82
C GLY A 71 7.53 -39.30 35.38
N CYS A 72 8.22 -40.22 34.69
CA CYS A 72 7.81 -40.69 33.38
C CYS A 72 6.52 -41.51 33.42
N PHE A 73 6.29 -42.36 34.44
CA PHE A 73 5.09 -43.21 34.52
C PHE A 73 3.83 -42.43 34.95
N VAL A 74 3.97 -41.40 35.80
CA VAL A 74 2.90 -40.45 36.12
C VAL A 74 2.64 -39.50 34.94
N GLY A 75 3.70 -39.09 34.22
CA GLY A 75 3.58 -38.40 32.93
C GLY A 75 2.90 -39.23 31.83
N PHE A 76 3.05 -40.56 31.85
CA PHE A 76 2.44 -41.47 30.86
C PHE A 76 1.03 -41.94 31.25
N ARG A 77 0.57 -41.73 32.50
CA ARG A 77 -0.81 -42.03 32.93
C ARG A 77 -1.74 -40.81 33.03
N MET A 78 -1.26 -39.62 32.72
CA MET A 78 -2.09 -38.46 32.34
C MET A 78 -1.80 -38.01 30.90
N SER A 79 -1.73 -38.97 29.98
CA SER A 79 -2.08 -38.74 28.58
C SER A 79 -3.35 -39.51 28.27
N ARG A 80 -4.39 -39.26 29.07
CA ARG A 80 -5.76 -39.45 28.60
C ARG A 80 -5.91 -38.45 27.46
N SER A 81 -6.17 -38.93 26.26
CA SER A 81 -6.63 -38.11 25.15
C SER A 81 -7.73 -37.20 25.67
N ASN A 82 -7.38 -35.95 25.98
CA ASN A 82 -8.34 -34.86 25.98
C ASN A 82 -8.63 -34.62 24.50
N ASN A 83 -9.45 -35.49 23.93
CA ASN A 83 -10.43 -35.06 22.95
C ASN A 83 -11.39 -34.12 23.67
N ASN A 84 -10.90 -32.96 24.10
CA ASN A 84 -11.73 -31.78 24.14
C ASN A 84 -11.90 -31.43 22.68
N SER A 85 -12.92 -32.01 22.04
CA SER A 85 -13.66 -31.28 21.02
C SER A 85 -14.07 -29.97 21.69
N ILE A 86 -13.26 -28.92 21.51
CA ILE A 86 -13.66 -27.56 21.84
C ILE A 86 -14.88 -27.35 20.95
N PHE A 87 -16.07 -27.47 21.53
CA PHE A 87 -17.26 -26.87 20.95
C PHE A 87 -16.96 -25.38 20.93
N VAL A 88 -16.45 -24.87 19.80
CA VAL A 88 -16.24 -23.45 19.62
C VAL A 88 -17.64 -22.85 19.52
N ASN A 89 -18.13 -22.25 20.60
CA ASN A 89 -19.39 -21.53 20.57
C ASN A 89 -19.30 -20.46 19.47
N SER A 90 -20.34 -20.30 18.64
CA SER A 90 -20.36 -19.24 17.61
C SER A 90 -20.04 -17.88 18.20
N ASN A 91 -20.44 -17.64 19.45
CA ASN A 91 -20.11 -16.44 20.21
C ASN A 91 -18.59 -16.20 20.31
N ASP A 92 -17.78 -17.23 20.57
CA ASP A 92 -16.32 -17.09 20.66
C ASP A 92 -15.66 -16.86 19.28
N ILE A 93 -16.33 -17.32 18.21
CA ILE A 93 -15.91 -17.05 16.83
C ILE A 93 -16.18 -15.57 16.49
N CYS A 94 -17.39 -15.12 16.79
CA CYS A 94 -17.90 -13.82 16.39
C CYS A 94 -17.42 -12.66 17.26
N ASN A 95 -16.95 -12.91 18.49
CA ASN A 95 -16.43 -11.86 19.38
C ASN A 95 -15.25 -11.05 18.82
N ASN A 96 -14.52 -11.59 17.85
CA ASN A 96 -13.38 -10.92 17.23
C ASN A 96 -13.72 -10.24 15.89
N THR A 97 -14.98 -10.29 15.44
CA THR A 97 -15.40 -9.59 14.23
C THR A 97 -15.91 -8.19 14.57
N LEU A 98 -15.94 -7.28 13.58
CA LEU A 98 -16.48 -5.94 13.77
C LEU A 98 -17.98 -5.94 14.06
N TYR A 99 -18.71 -6.98 13.64
CA TYR A 99 -20.16 -7.09 13.79
C TYR A 99 -20.56 -8.45 14.39
N PRO A 100 -20.39 -8.66 15.70
CA PRO A 100 -20.62 -9.95 16.34
C PRO A 100 -22.07 -10.47 16.25
N SER A 101 -23.08 -9.60 16.33
CA SER A 101 -24.49 -10.00 16.23
C SER A 101 -24.80 -10.58 14.84
N ALA A 102 -24.46 -9.84 13.79
CA ALA A 102 -24.60 -10.26 12.40
C ALA A 102 -23.84 -11.56 12.10
N CYS A 103 -22.68 -11.75 12.72
CA CYS A 103 -21.89 -12.97 12.62
C CYS A 103 -22.61 -14.15 13.27
N ASN A 104 -23.14 -13.97 14.49
CA ASN A 104 -23.89 -15.01 15.19
C ASN A 104 -25.15 -15.43 14.43
N ASP A 105 -25.90 -14.47 13.88
CA ASP A 105 -27.06 -14.76 13.04
C ASP A 105 -26.68 -15.59 11.81
N THR A 106 -25.53 -15.27 11.19
CA THR A 106 -25.02 -15.98 10.02
C THR A 106 -24.58 -17.40 10.36
N LEU A 107 -23.92 -17.59 11.50
CA LEU A 107 -23.38 -18.88 11.93
C LEU A 107 -24.39 -19.74 12.71
N PHE A 108 -25.60 -19.24 12.97
CA PHE A 108 -26.64 -20.01 13.66
C PHE A 108 -26.87 -21.38 13.01
N GLY A 109 -26.78 -22.45 13.80
CA GLY A 109 -26.93 -23.83 13.35
C GLY A 109 -25.84 -24.34 12.40
N SER A 110 -24.67 -23.69 12.32
CA SER A 110 -23.51 -24.20 11.56
C SER A 110 -22.58 -25.05 12.41
N ASP A 111 -21.84 -25.95 11.74
CA ASP A 111 -20.69 -26.60 12.35
C ASP A 111 -19.55 -25.58 12.51
N THR A 112 -19.43 -25.05 13.73
CA THR A 112 -18.41 -24.07 14.11
C THR A 112 -17.05 -24.68 14.38
N THR A 113 -16.93 -26.02 14.38
CA THR A 113 -15.64 -26.70 14.58
C THR A 113 -14.78 -26.70 13.31
N ASN A 114 -15.41 -26.56 12.15
CA ASN A 114 -14.73 -26.54 10.85
C ASN A 114 -14.58 -25.10 10.33
N SER A 115 -13.35 -24.57 10.35
CA SER A 115 -13.04 -23.21 9.89
C SER A 115 -13.45 -22.95 8.43
N ARG A 116 -13.44 -23.97 7.59
CA ARG A 116 -13.89 -23.89 6.19
C ARG A 116 -15.40 -23.75 6.09
N VAL A 117 -16.16 -24.48 6.90
CA VAL A 117 -17.63 -24.37 6.93
C VAL A 117 -18.03 -22.96 7.42
N VAL A 118 -17.35 -22.45 8.44
CA VAL A 118 -17.53 -21.08 8.93
C VAL A 118 -17.24 -20.04 7.84
N ALA A 119 -16.09 -20.15 7.17
CA ALA A 119 -15.71 -19.27 6.07
C ALA A 119 -16.71 -19.34 4.90
N SER A 120 -17.02 -20.54 4.40
CA SER A 120 -17.95 -20.77 3.30
C SER A 120 -19.33 -20.18 3.62
N LYS A 121 -19.86 -20.46 4.82
CA LYS A 121 -21.17 -19.93 5.24
C LYS A 121 -21.18 -18.41 5.31
N SER A 122 -20.11 -17.80 5.84
CA SER A 122 -20.01 -16.34 5.92
C SER A 122 -19.92 -15.68 4.53
N VAL A 123 -19.09 -16.23 3.63
CA VAL A 123 -18.96 -15.72 2.26
C VAL A 123 -20.25 -15.93 1.46
N LYS A 124 -20.96 -17.03 1.69
CA LYS A 124 -22.26 -17.29 1.06
C LYS A 124 -23.33 -16.29 1.53
N ALA A 125 -23.33 -15.93 2.81
CA ALA A 125 -24.24 -14.93 3.35
C ALA A 125 -23.95 -13.53 2.79
N SER A 126 -22.67 -13.14 2.71
CA SER A 126 -22.29 -11.87 2.08
C SER A 126 -22.67 -11.85 0.60
N LEU A 127 -22.41 -12.93 -0.15
CA LEU A 127 -22.81 -13.04 -1.57
C LEU A 127 -24.31 -12.85 -1.77
N LYS A 128 -25.13 -13.48 -0.92
CA LYS A 128 -26.60 -13.34 -0.97
C LYS A 128 -27.01 -11.89 -0.77
N SER A 129 -26.50 -11.24 0.27
CA SER A 129 -26.80 -9.83 0.56
C SER A 129 -26.32 -8.90 -0.57
N THR A 130 -25.12 -9.13 -1.11
CA THR A 130 -24.59 -8.31 -2.22
C THR A 130 -25.46 -8.46 -3.47
N ASN A 131 -25.98 -9.66 -3.74
CA ASN A 131 -26.86 -9.90 -4.87
C ASN A 131 -28.22 -9.21 -4.71
N GLU A 132 -28.79 -9.24 -3.51
CA GLU A 132 -30.01 -8.49 -3.18
C GLU A 132 -29.81 -6.98 -3.36
N THR A 133 -28.69 -6.43 -2.84
CA THR A 133 -28.38 -5.00 -3.01
C THR A 133 -28.12 -4.63 -4.46
N TYR A 134 -27.40 -5.44 -5.23
CA TYR A 134 -27.18 -5.23 -6.66
C TYR A 134 -28.51 -5.16 -7.43
N LEU A 135 -29.43 -6.09 -7.17
CA LEU A 135 -30.75 -6.10 -7.81
C LEU A 135 -31.58 -4.87 -7.42
N ASN A 136 -31.55 -4.45 -6.15
CA ASN A 136 -32.25 -3.24 -5.69
C ASN A 136 -31.66 -1.97 -6.32
N LEU A 137 -30.33 -1.86 -6.42
CA LEU A 137 -29.67 -0.75 -7.11
C LEU A 137 -30.00 -0.71 -8.59
N THR A 138 -30.03 -1.87 -9.25
CA THR A 138 -30.42 -2.00 -10.66
C THR A 138 -31.87 -1.55 -10.86
N ARG A 139 -32.81 -2.01 -10.02
CA ARG A 139 -34.20 -1.54 -10.06
C ARG A 139 -34.33 -0.05 -9.79
N CYS A 140 -33.56 0.48 -8.82
CA CYS A 140 -33.51 1.91 -8.55
C CYS A 140 -33.06 2.67 -9.81
N ARG A 141 -31.95 2.26 -10.44
CA ARG A 141 -31.45 2.85 -11.69
C ARG A 141 -32.49 2.83 -12.80
N ASP A 142 -33.13 1.68 -13.01
CA ASP A 142 -34.07 1.51 -14.12
C ASP A 142 -35.38 2.29 -13.89
N SER A 143 -35.73 2.60 -12.64
CA SER A 143 -36.86 3.45 -12.29
C SER A 143 -36.60 4.95 -12.49
N TRP A 144 -35.35 5.37 -12.66
CA TRP A 144 -35.04 6.77 -12.87
C TRP A 144 -35.44 7.21 -14.30
N PRO A 145 -36.03 8.40 -14.47
CA PRO A 145 -36.42 8.88 -15.79
C PRO A 145 -35.20 9.01 -16.72
N SER A 146 -35.31 8.57 -17.97
CA SER A 146 -34.24 8.70 -18.98
C SER A 146 -33.83 10.15 -19.26
N SER A 147 -34.65 11.13 -18.86
CA SER A 147 -34.34 12.56 -18.96
C SER A 147 -33.41 13.06 -17.84
N ARG A 148 -33.23 12.31 -16.74
CA ARG A 148 -32.25 12.62 -15.69
C ARG A 148 -30.87 12.15 -16.12
N ILE A 149 -30.24 12.91 -17.00
CA ILE A 149 -28.82 12.74 -17.37
C ILE A 149 -28.04 13.75 -16.53
N GLY A 150 -27.19 13.25 -15.64
CA GLY A 150 -26.39 14.09 -14.75
C GLY A 150 -25.74 13.28 -13.64
N ILE A 151 -25.03 13.97 -12.77
CA ILE A 151 -24.07 13.32 -11.88
C ILE A 151 -24.68 12.32 -10.90
N GLN A 152 -25.94 12.54 -10.50
CA GLN A 152 -26.69 11.62 -9.65
C GLN A 152 -26.99 10.29 -10.35
N TYR A 153 -27.40 10.34 -11.63
CA TYR A 153 -27.67 9.12 -12.41
C TYR A 153 -26.36 8.37 -12.69
N SER A 154 -25.32 9.10 -13.09
CA SER A 154 -23.98 8.54 -13.25
C SER A 154 -23.48 7.86 -11.97
N THR A 155 -23.74 8.45 -10.79
CA THR A 155 -23.38 7.84 -9.50
C THR A 155 -24.07 6.50 -9.29
N LEU A 156 -25.33 6.40 -9.71
CA LEU A 156 -26.09 5.17 -9.62
C LEU A 156 -25.57 4.10 -10.60
N GLU A 157 -25.16 4.49 -11.81
CA GLU A 157 -24.46 3.60 -12.75
C GLU A 157 -23.13 3.10 -12.18
N MET A 158 -22.32 4.00 -11.61
CA MET A 158 -21.09 3.63 -10.90
C MET A 158 -21.39 2.60 -9.81
N CYS A 159 -22.42 2.83 -8.99
CA CYS A 159 -22.80 1.90 -7.93
C CYS A 159 -23.15 0.50 -8.47
N VAL A 160 -23.88 0.43 -9.58
CA VAL A 160 -24.18 -0.86 -10.22
C VAL A 160 -22.89 -1.54 -10.71
N GLU A 161 -21.97 -0.80 -11.33
CA GLU A 161 -20.65 -1.35 -11.71
C GLU A 161 -19.87 -1.86 -10.49
N MET A 162 -19.82 -1.10 -9.39
CA MET A 162 -19.12 -1.48 -8.15
C MET A 162 -19.72 -2.72 -7.49
N TYR A 163 -21.05 -2.86 -7.48
CA TYR A 163 -21.68 -4.06 -6.94
C TYR A 163 -21.50 -5.28 -7.83
N GLN A 164 -21.40 -5.10 -9.15
CA GLN A 164 -21.02 -6.19 -10.05
C GLN A 164 -19.60 -6.69 -9.73
N GLU A 165 -18.65 -5.77 -9.53
CA GLU A 165 -17.28 -6.09 -9.10
C GLU A 165 -17.25 -6.80 -7.73
N THR A 166 -18.08 -6.33 -6.78
CA THR A 166 -18.24 -6.92 -5.45
C THR A 166 -18.76 -8.36 -5.53
N LEU A 167 -19.76 -8.61 -6.39
CA LEU A 167 -20.31 -9.95 -6.63
C LEU A 167 -19.24 -10.89 -7.18
N ASP A 168 -18.49 -10.46 -8.18
CA ASP A 168 -17.49 -11.30 -8.84
C ASP A 168 -16.33 -11.63 -7.89
N ALA A 169 -15.86 -10.65 -7.10
CA ALA A 169 -14.87 -10.90 -6.04
C ALA A 169 -15.39 -11.91 -4.98
N THR A 170 -16.63 -11.76 -4.54
CA THR A 170 -17.22 -12.64 -3.52
C THR A 170 -17.48 -14.05 -4.07
N ARG A 171 -17.91 -14.19 -5.33
CA ARG A 171 -18.08 -15.49 -6.00
C ARG A 171 -16.77 -16.24 -6.16
N ARG A 172 -15.70 -15.56 -6.59
CA ARG A 172 -14.36 -16.16 -6.69
C ARG A 172 -13.89 -16.67 -5.32
N CYS A 173 -14.12 -15.87 -4.27
CA CYS A 173 -13.81 -16.29 -2.92
C CYS A 173 -14.60 -17.54 -2.50
N LEU A 174 -15.91 -17.57 -2.75
CA LEU A 174 -16.75 -18.72 -2.39
C LEU A 174 -16.30 -19.99 -3.13
N HIS A 175 -16.07 -19.90 -4.44
CA HIS A 175 -15.60 -21.01 -5.25
C HIS A 175 -14.31 -21.62 -4.69
N ALA A 176 -13.32 -20.78 -4.38
CA ALA A 176 -12.04 -21.25 -3.85
C ALA A 176 -12.19 -21.91 -2.46
N VAL A 177 -13.04 -21.35 -1.59
CA VAL A 177 -13.29 -21.93 -0.25
C VAL A 177 -14.00 -23.29 -0.35
N ASP A 178 -14.93 -23.45 -1.29
CA ASP A 178 -15.70 -24.68 -1.49
C ASP A 178 -14.89 -25.76 -2.25
N SER A 179 -14.13 -25.40 -3.28
CA SER A 179 -13.39 -26.33 -4.15
C SER A 179 -12.19 -26.98 -3.47
N SER A 180 -11.80 -26.53 -2.27
CA SER A 180 -10.56 -26.97 -1.60
C SER A 180 -9.28 -26.67 -2.35
N GLU A 181 -9.37 -25.79 -3.34
CA GLU A 181 -8.23 -25.15 -4.00
C GLU A 181 -7.69 -23.96 -3.18
N VAL A 182 -8.02 -23.88 -1.88
CA VAL A 182 -7.45 -22.91 -0.93
C VAL A 182 -5.96 -23.21 -0.76
N THR A 183 -5.18 -22.82 -1.77
CA THR A 183 -3.74 -22.89 -1.75
C THR A 183 -3.18 -21.66 -1.05
N GLN A 184 -3.84 -20.50 -1.20
CA GLN A 184 -3.37 -19.19 -0.71
C GLN A 184 -4.53 -18.33 -0.20
N VAL A 185 -4.70 -18.30 1.13
CA VAL A 185 -5.74 -17.49 1.80
C VAL A 185 -5.55 -15.99 1.56
N GLY A 186 -4.32 -15.52 1.36
CA GLY A 186 -4.04 -14.09 1.10
C GLY A 186 -4.71 -13.55 -0.16
N ASP A 187 -4.87 -14.36 -1.20
CA ASP A 187 -5.57 -13.94 -2.42
C ASP A 187 -7.09 -13.81 -2.17
N LEU A 188 -7.64 -14.62 -1.25
CA LEU A 188 -9.05 -14.54 -0.83
C LEU A 188 -9.31 -13.33 0.07
N GLU A 189 -8.38 -13.06 1.00
CA GLU A 189 -8.40 -11.85 1.83
C GLU A 189 -8.35 -10.59 0.95
N GLN A 190 -7.47 -10.58 -0.05
CA GLN A 190 -7.40 -9.48 -1.01
C GLN A 190 -8.69 -9.33 -1.83
N ALA A 191 -9.31 -10.43 -2.26
CA ALA A 191 -10.57 -10.39 -3.00
C ALA A 191 -11.72 -9.81 -2.15
N LEU A 192 -11.87 -10.22 -0.89
CA LEU A 192 -12.90 -9.64 0.00
C LEU A 192 -12.57 -8.21 0.44
N SER A 193 -11.29 -7.88 0.61
CA SER A 193 -10.84 -6.50 0.83
C SER A 193 -11.23 -5.61 -0.36
N ALA A 194 -11.09 -6.12 -1.59
CA ALA A 194 -11.54 -5.42 -2.78
C ALA A 194 -13.08 -5.27 -2.83
N ALA A 195 -13.82 -6.33 -2.50
CA ALA A 195 -15.28 -6.29 -2.39
C ALA A 195 -15.77 -5.21 -1.42
N LEU A 196 -15.14 -5.09 -0.25
CA LEU A 196 -15.43 -4.00 0.70
C LEU A 196 -15.10 -2.62 0.12
N THR A 197 -13.99 -2.48 -0.59
CA THR A 197 -13.58 -1.21 -1.21
C THR A 197 -14.59 -0.75 -2.26
N TYR A 198 -15.03 -1.65 -3.15
CA TYR A 198 -16.07 -1.36 -4.14
C TYR A 198 -17.40 -0.98 -3.47
N HIS A 199 -17.78 -1.73 -2.43
CA HIS A 199 -18.95 -1.41 -1.61
C HIS A 199 -18.86 0.04 -1.07
N PHE A 200 -17.77 0.42 -0.40
CA PHE A 200 -17.60 1.77 0.14
C PHE A 200 -17.56 2.84 -0.95
N THR A 201 -16.92 2.57 -2.09
CA THR A 201 -16.91 3.49 -3.24
C THR A 201 -18.34 3.85 -3.68
N CYS A 202 -19.23 2.85 -3.73
CA CYS A 202 -20.65 3.10 -4.04
C CYS A 202 -21.34 3.90 -2.92
N VAL A 203 -21.16 3.49 -1.66
CA VAL A 203 -21.80 4.14 -0.51
C VAL A 203 -21.44 5.62 -0.42
N ASP A 204 -20.17 5.96 -0.60
CA ASP A 204 -19.70 7.34 -0.58
C ASP A 204 -20.29 8.14 -1.73
N GLY A 205 -20.30 7.58 -2.95
CA GLY A 205 -20.93 8.22 -4.10
C GLY A 205 -22.40 8.56 -3.85
N LEU A 206 -23.19 7.60 -3.36
CA LEU A 206 -24.61 7.81 -3.06
C LEU A 206 -24.81 8.90 -1.99
N ARG A 207 -23.99 8.90 -0.94
CA ARG A 207 -24.06 9.88 0.15
C ARG A 207 -23.66 11.28 -0.32
N GLU A 208 -22.52 11.41 -1.00
CA GLU A 208 -22.01 12.69 -1.51
C GLU A 208 -22.99 13.34 -2.49
N ARG A 209 -23.61 12.54 -3.37
CA ARG A 209 -24.57 13.03 -4.37
C ARG A 209 -26.03 12.99 -3.92
N LYS A 210 -26.28 12.60 -2.66
CA LYS A 210 -27.60 12.51 -2.03
C LYS A 210 -28.59 11.70 -2.88
N VAL A 211 -28.13 10.59 -3.44
CA VAL A 211 -28.94 9.65 -4.21
C VAL A 211 -29.66 8.73 -3.24
N SER A 212 -30.99 8.78 -3.24
CA SER A 212 -31.83 7.95 -2.37
C SER A 212 -32.34 6.72 -3.12
N CYS A 213 -31.96 5.53 -2.65
CA CYS A 213 -32.49 4.25 -3.08
C CYS A 213 -32.82 3.41 -1.83
N GLU A 214 -33.88 2.61 -1.88
CA GLU A 214 -34.22 1.67 -0.80
C GLU A 214 -33.30 0.44 -0.87
N VAL A 215 -32.11 0.56 -0.28
CA VAL A 215 -31.06 -0.47 -0.29
C VAL A 215 -30.53 -0.74 1.11
N ASN A 216 -30.37 -2.01 1.46
CA ASN A 216 -29.83 -2.41 2.77
C ASN A 216 -28.30 -2.44 2.75
N ILE A 217 -27.69 -1.26 2.63
CA ILE A 217 -26.25 -1.06 2.57
C ILE A 217 -25.57 -1.50 3.88
N ASP A 218 -26.17 -1.18 5.03
CA ASP A 218 -25.59 -1.46 6.33
C ASP A 218 -25.44 -2.96 6.56
N ARG A 219 -26.48 -3.74 6.24
CA ARG A 219 -26.40 -5.21 6.32
C ARG A 219 -25.31 -5.79 5.42
N ASN A 220 -25.11 -5.21 4.24
CA ASN A 220 -24.06 -5.65 3.33
C ASN A 220 -22.66 -5.35 3.89
N THR A 221 -22.49 -4.18 4.51
CA THR A 221 -21.27 -3.78 5.23
C THR A 221 -20.93 -4.81 6.32
N GLU A 222 -21.91 -5.16 7.14
CA GLU A 222 -21.76 -6.12 8.24
C GLU A 222 -21.29 -7.49 7.74
N LEU A 223 -21.95 -8.02 6.71
CA LEU A 223 -21.71 -9.36 6.19
C LEU A 223 -20.38 -9.47 5.43
N LEU A 224 -20.02 -8.48 4.61
CA LEU A 224 -18.72 -8.45 3.94
C LEU A 224 -17.56 -8.33 4.97
N SER A 225 -17.73 -7.48 5.99
CA SER A 225 -16.73 -7.29 7.04
C SER A 225 -16.53 -8.56 7.88
N ASN A 226 -17.62 -9.22 8.25
CA ASN A 226 -17.57 -10.50 8.94
C ASN A 226 -16.93 -11.59 8.07
N ALA A 227 -17.26 -11.66 6.77
CA ALA A 227 -16.66 -12.61 5.85
C ALA A 227 -15.14 -12.46 5.77
N LEU A 228 -14.63 -11.23 5.61
CA LEU A 228 -13.18 -10.97 5.61
C LEU A 228 -12.53 -11.34 6.95
N SER A 229 -13.15 -10.96 8.08
CA SER A 229 -12.63 -11.29 9.42
C SER A 229 -12.57 -12.80 9.68
N LEU A 230 -13.55 -13.56 9.18
CA LEU A 230 -13.64 -15.00 9.39
C LEU A 230 -12.75 -15.80 8.42
N LEU A 231 -12.45 -15.27 7.22
CA LEU A 231 -11.46 -15.88 6.33
C LEU A 231 -10.07 -15.97 6.97
N GLN A 232 -9.67 -14.97 7.76
CA GLN A 232 -8.38 -14.95 8.46
C GLN A 232 -8.20 -16.15 9.40
N ARG A 233 -9.29 -16.77 9.86
CA ARG A 233 -9.23 -17.99 10.68
C ARG A 233 -8.77 -19.22 9.89
N LEU A 234 -8.92 -19.26 8.56
CA LEU A 234 -8.37 -20.32 7.72
C LEU A 234 -6.84 -20.39 7.80
N ASN A 235 -6.18 -19.23 7.95
CA ASN A 235 -4.73 -19.15 8.14
C ASN A 235 -4.30 -19.61 9.54
N SER A 236 -5.12 -19.35 10.56
CA SER A 236 -4.81 -19.69 11.96
C SER A 236 -4.85 -21.19 12.25
N SER A 237 -5.53 -21.99 11.44
CA SER A 237 -5.56 -23.46 11.55
C SER A 237 -4.24 -24.13 11.14
N ASN A 238 -3.42 -23.46 10.31
CA ASN A 238 -2.16 -23.98 9.78
C ASN A 238 -0.90 -23.31 10.40
N ALA A 239 -1.06 -22.19 11.09
CA ALA A 239 0.03 -21.50 11.77
C ALA A 239 0.06 -21.86 13.27
N LYS A 240 1.21 -22.37 13.74
CA LYS A 240 1.48 -22.47 15.19
C LYS A 240 1.36 -21.07 15.81
N GLY A 241 0.25 -20.81 16.49
CA GLY A 241 0.15 -19.87 17.61
C GLY A 241 0.67 -18.45 17.38
N THR A 242 0.14 -17.72 16.41
CA THR A 242 0.14 -16.24 16.49
C THR A 242 -1.29 -15.76 16.73
N PRO A 243 -1.61 -15.20 17.91
CA PRO A 243 -2.90 -14.57 18.13
C PRO A 243 -3.09 -13.41 17.15
N LEU A 244 -4.35 -13.17 16.75
CA LEU A 244 -4.78 -11.92 16.09
C LEU A 244 -4.11 -10.73 16.81
N PRO A 245 -3.43 -9.81 16.10
CA PRO A 245 -2.72 -8.72 16.76
C PRO A 245 -3.72 -7.79 17.46
N ARG A 246 -3.87 -7.96 18.78
CA ARG A 246 -4.31 -6.87 19.67
C ARG A 246 -3.19 -5.83 19.70
N ARG A 247 -3.24 -4.82 18.82
CA ARG A 247 -2.37 -3.65 18.98
C ARG A 247 -3.02 -2.67 19.95
N ARG A 248 -2.57 -2.72 21.21
CA ARG A 248 -2.67 -1.58 22.14
C ARG A 248 -2.00 -0.38 21.48
N LEU A 249 -2.72 0.75 21.44
CA LEU A 249 -2.16 2.07 21.20
C LEU A 249 -0.96 2.27 22.13
N LEU A 250 0.19 2.63 21.57
CA LEU A 250 1.35 3.06 22.35
C LEU A 250 1.53 4.54 22.13
N ALA A 251 1.40 5.28 23.23
CA ALA A 251 1.62 6.71 23.35
C ALA A 251 3.06 7.09 22.98
N ALA A 252 3.21 8.31 22.46
CA ALA A 252 4.48 8.93 22.11
C ALA A 252 5.41 9.09 23.33
N PRO A 253 6.73 8.85 23.19
CA PRO A 253 7.72 9.35 24.12
C PRO A 253 8.44 10.59 23.59
N GLU A 254 8.60 11.55 24.51
CA GLU A 254 9.33 12.80 24.44
C GLU A 254 10.86 12.56 24.29
N GLY A 255 11.58 13.52 23.66
CA GLY A 255 13.02 13.67 23.84
C GLY A 255 13.86 13.79 22.57
N LEU A 256 14.17 15.03 22.21
CA LEU A 256 14.95 15.48 21.04
C LEU A 256 16.48 15.54 21.31
N THR A 257 17.21 15.85 20.22
CA THR A 257 18.59 16.38 20.08
C THR A 257 19.65 15.32 19.70
N ARG A 258 20.57 15.49 18.73
CA ARG A 258 21.10 16.65 17.98
C ARG A 258 21.83 16.14 16.72
N ALA A 259 21.74 16.84 15.59
CA ALA A 259 22.42 16.52 14.32
C ALA A 259 23.67 17.40 14.08
N SER A 260 24.64 16.90 13.30
CA SER A 260 25.78 17.65 12.75
C SER A 260 26.07 17.16 11.32
N LYS A 261 25.74 17.96 10.28
CA LYS A 261 26.62 18.84 9.48
C LYS A 261 27.60 18.11 8.55
N LEU A 262 27.39 18.24 7.23
CA LEU A 262 28.41 18.17 6.17
C LEU A 262 28.00 19.06 4.98
N SER A 263 29.01 19.60 4.29
CA SER A 263 28.98 20.86 3.53
C SER A 263 28.64 20.73 2.04
N PRO A 264 28.26 21.83 1.38
CA PRO A 264 27.81 21.90 0.00
C PRO A 264 28.94 22.31 -0.94
N ASP A 265 29.27 21.49 -1.96
CA ASP A 265 29.97 21.95 -3.17
C ASP A 265 29.94 20.86 -4.24
N GLU A 266 28.85 20.79 -4.99
CA GLU A 266 28.81 20.15 -6.33
C GLU A 266 27.52 20.53 -7.11
N ARG A 267 26.97 21.72 -6.82
CA ARG A 267 25.91 22.33 -7.62
C ARG A 267 26.55 23.39 -8.51
N THR A 268 26.72 23.08 -9.80
CA THR A 268 26.49 23.98 -10.94
C THR A 268 27.11 23.34 -12.18
N ARG A 269 26.27 23.03 -13.20
CA ARG A 269 26.53 23.16 -14.66
C ARG A 269 25.67 22.16 -15.43
N ILE A 270 24.43 22.50 -15.78
CA ILE A 270 23.80 22.02 -17.03
C ILE A 270 22.73 23.04 -17.44
N TYR A 271 23.03 23.93 -18.40
CA TYR A 271 22.10 24.45 -19.41
C TYR A 271 22.95 25.10 -20.51
N GLU A 272 23.39 24.30 -21.48
CA GLU A 272 23.75 24.78 -22.81
C GLU A 272 23.15 23.77 -23.81
N MET A 273 22.39 24.31 -24.75
CA MET A 273 21.81 23.60 -25.89
C MET A 273 22.86 23.57 -26.98
N ASP A 274 23.16 22.39 -27.52
CA ASP A 274 23.81 22.27 -28.82
C ASP A 274 23.04 21.26 -29.68
N ASP A 275 22.88 21.69 -30.93
CA ASP A 275 22.17 21.10 -32.06
C ASP A 275 23.04 20.02 -32.75
N ASP A 276 22.41 19.16 -33.54
CA ASP A 276 22.99 18.11 -34.39
C ASP A 276 23.60 16.85 -33.73
N ASN A 277 22.80 15.80 -33.54
CA ASN A 277 23.04 14.47 -34.14
C ASN A 277 21.86 13.50 -33.92
N HIS A 278 21.58 12.65 -34.90
CA HIS A 278 20.53 11.63 -34.88
C HIS A 278 20.77 10.54 -33.83
N ASP A 279 20.18 10.69 -32.64
CA ASP A 279 19.76 9.62 -31.73
C ASP A 279 18.84 10.23 -30.67
N VAL A 280 17.53 10.20 -30.93
CA VAL A 280 16.52 10.98 -30.19
C VAL A 280 16.23 10.34 -28.82
N PHE A 281 17.04 10.68 -27.81
CA PHE A 281 16.71 10.46 -26.40
C PHE A 281 16.97 11.74 -25.59
N PRO A 282 15.99 12.23 -24.79
CA PRO A 282 16.15 13.43 -23.98
C PRO A 282 17.37 13.37 -23.04
N THR A 283 17.97 14.51 -22.75
CA THR A 283 19.17 14.62 -21.88
C THR A 283 18.91 14.20 -20.44
N TRP A 284 17.66 14.32 -19.96
CA TRP A 284 17.24 13.84 -18.63
C TRP A 284 17.16 12.31 -18.52
N LEU A 285 17.18 11.58 -19.65
CA LEU A 285 17.11 10.13 -19.70
C LEU A 285 18.53 9.54 -19.56
N SER A 286 18.79 8.82 -18.47
CA SER A 286 20.12 8.28 -18.19
C SER A 286 20.54 7.21 -19.21
N LYS A 287 21.85 7.01 -19.43
CA LYS A 287 22.34 5.94 -20.33
C LYS A 287 21.88 4.54 -19.91
N LYS A 288 21.68 4.32 -18.60
CA LYS A 288 21.15 3.08 -18.05
C LYS A 288 19.68 2.90 -18.42
N ASP A 289 18.88 3.97 -18.35
CA ASP A 289 17.47 3.95 -18.76
C ASP A 289 17.31 3.81 -20.27
N ARG A 290 18.22 4.40 -21.06
CA ARG A 290 18.31 4.16 -22.52
C ARG A 290 18.59 2.70 -22.83
N GLN A 291 19.50 2.06 -22.09
CA GLN A 291 19.79 0.62 -22.21
C GLN A 291 18.61 -0.25 -21.77
N LEU A 292 17.82 0.18 -20.79
CA LEU A 292 16.60 -0.52 -20.34
C LEU A 292 15.41 -0.35 -21.31
N LEU A 293 15.36 0.77 -22.04
CA LEU A 293 14.39 1.02 -23.11
C LEU A 293 14.77 0.34 -24.43
N THR A 294 16.07 0.19 -24.70
CA THR A 294 16.60 -0.57 -25.86
C THR A 294 16.76 -2.06 -25.57
N SER A 295 16.78 -2.48 -24.31
CA SER A 295 16.51 -3.87 -23.92
C SER A 295 15.01 -4.13 -24.02
N THR A 296 14.45 -3.97 -25.22
CA THR A 296 13.37 -4.82 -25.64
C THR A 296 13.93 -6.23 -25.65
N SER A 297 13.75 -6.95 -24.54
CA SER A 297 13.48 -8.39 -24.61
C SER A 297 12.67 -8.64 -25.88
N SER A 298 13.13 -9.55 -26.73
CA SER A 298 12.61 -9.91 -28.05
C SER A 298 11.17 -10.44 -28.02
N VAL A 299 10.23 -9.67 -27.47
CA VAL A 299 8.83 -10.00 -27.34
C VAL A 299 8.16 -9.61 -28.65
N THR A 300 7.89 -10.61 -29.48
CA THR A 300 7.06 -10.44 -30.68
C THR A 300 5.67 -9.99 -30.22
N PRO A 301 5.17 -8.82 -30.66
CA PRO A 301 3.84 -8.37 -30.28
C PRO A 301 2.77 -9.25 -30.96
N ASP A 302 1.68 -9.52 -30.24
CA ASP A 302 0.52 -10.24 -30.77
C ASP A 302 -0.34 -9.34 -31.67
N SER A 303 -0.35 -8.03 -31.40
CA SER A 303 -1.01 -7.01 -32.21
C SER A 303 -0.25 -5.70 -32.20
N VAL A 304 -0.30 -4.96 -33.31
CA VAL A 304 0.34 -3.65 -33.49
C VAL A 304 -0.71 -2.60 -33.79
N VAL A 305 -0.69 -1.49 -33.06
CA VAL A 305 -1.54 -0.33 -33.28
C VAL A 305 -0.70 0.81 -33.87
N ALA A 306 -1.10 1.34 -35.01
CA ALA A 306 -0.38 2.43 -35.68
C ALA A 306 -1.34 3.36 -36.45
N LEU A 307 -1.27 4.66 -36.19
CA LEU A 307 -2.14 5.66 -36.84
C LEU A 307 -1.88 5.79 -38.35
N ASP A 308 -0.64 5.56 -38.78
CA ASP A 308 -0.20 5.60 -40.19
C ASP A 308 -0.70 4.40 -41.02
N GLY A 309 -1.34 3.41 -40.39
CA GLY A 309 -1.83 2.19 -41.04
C GLY A 309 -0.78 1.09 -41.24
N SER A 310 0.42 1.23 -40.66
CA SER A 310 1.49 0.21 -40.71
C SER A 310 1.32 -0.92 -39.68
N GLY A 311 0.24 -0.90 -38.89
CA GLY A 311 -0.11 -1.91 -37.88
C GLY A 311 -1.41 -2.66 -38.22
N ASN A 312 -1.83 -3.54 -37.32
CA ASN A 312 -3.08 -4.29 -37.41
C ASN A 312 -4.31 -3.38 -37.22
N HIS A 313 -4.23 -2.40 -36.31
CA HIS A 313 -5.32 -1.47 -36.00
C HIS A 313 -4.85 -0.02 -35.96
N LYS A 314 -5.81 0.90 -36.09
CA LYS A 314 -5.60 2.34 -35.83
C LYS A 314 -6.07 2.78 -34.44
N SER A 315 -6.89 1.97 -33.78
CA SER A 315 -7.43 2.23 -32.44
C SER A 315 -6.85 1.24 -31.43
N ILE A 316 -6.53 1.75 -30.24
CA ILE A 316 -6.07 0.93 -29.11
C ILE A 316 -7.22 0.07 -28.58
N GLN A 317 -8.43 0.62 -28.50
CA GLN A 317 -9.60 -0.12 -28.03
C GLN A 317 -9.90 -1.34 -28.90
N THR A 318 -9.84 -1.20 -30.23
CA THR A 318 -10.05 -2.34 -31.15
C THR A 318 -9.06 -3.48 -30.89
N ALA A 319 -7.78 -3.17 -30.68
CA ALA A 319 -6.77 -4.19 -30.38
C ALA A 319 -7.04 -4.91 -29.04
N ILE A 320 -7.58 -4.21 -28.04
CA ILE A 320 -7.99 -4.80 -26.76
C ILE A 320 -9.23 -5.68 -26.93
N ASP A 321 -10.20 -5.25 -27.72
CA ASP A 321 -11.43 -5.99 -27.95
C ASP A 321 -11.17 -7.34 -28.66
N GLU A 322 -10.15 -7.38 -29.53
CA GLU A 322 -9.70 -8.60 -30.22
C GLU A 322 -8.85 -9.55 -29.35
N ALA A 323 -8.26 -9.07 -28.25
CA ALA A 323 -7.48 -9.91 -27.35
C ALA A 323 -8.32 -11.07 -26.79
N PRO A 324 -7.76 -12.28 -26.58
CA PRO A 324 -8.54 -13.41 -26.11
C PRO A 324 -9.13 -13.20 -24.71
N THR A 325 -10.39 -13.59 -24.52
CA THR A 325 -11.10 -13.53 -23.24
C THR A 325 -10.57 -14.57 -22.25
N ASN A 326 -10.31 -14.16 -21.02
CA ASN A 326 -9.78 -14.94 -19.89
C ASN A 326 -8.50 -15.73 -20.22
N SER A 327 -7.63 -15.13 -21.05
CA SER A 327 -6.37 -15.74 -21.45
C SER A 327 -5.45 -15.95 -20.25
N SER A 328 -4.92 -17.16 -20.10
CA SER A 328 -3.81 -17.47 -19.20
C SER A 328 -2.45 -17.03 -19.76
N LYS A 329 -2.37 -16.74 -21.06
CA LYS A 329 -1.18 -16.23 -21.74
C LYS A 329 -1.22 -14.71 -21.84
N ARG A 330 -0.05 -14.08 -21.72
CA ARG A 330 0.12 -12.64 -21.92
C ARG A 330 -0.13 -12.28 -23.39
N TYR A 331 -0.98 -11.28 -23.64
CA TYR A 331 -1.27 -10.75 -24.98
C TYR A 331 -0.66 -9.35 -25.08
N VAL A 332 0.29 -9.17 -25.99
CA VAL A 332 1.12 -7.96 -26.09
C VAL A 332 0.67 -7.11 -27.27
N ILE A 333 0.15 -5.93 -26.96
CA ILE A 333 -0.25 -4.92 -27.93
C ILE A 333 0.86 -3.87 -27.98
N ARG A 334 1.59 -3.81 -29.10
CA ARG A 334 2.55 -2.74 -29.36
C ARG A 334 1.81 -1.54 -29.95
N ILE A 335 1.99 -0.37 -29.34
CA ILE A 335 1.38 0.89 -29.78
C ILE A 335 2.50 1.77 -30.29
N LYS A 336 2.48 2.07 -31.59
CA LYS A 336 3.52 2.91 -32.19
C LYS A 336 3.47 4.35 -31.68
N ALA A 337 4.52 5.12 -31.97
CA ALA A 337 4.53 6.55 -31.70
C ALA A 337 3.31 7.25 -32.35
N GLY A 338 2.68 8.16 -31.61
CA GLY A 338 1.46 8.83 -32.02
C GLY A 338 0.64 9.36 -30.84
N ILE A 339 -0.28 10.27 -31.14
CA ILE A 339 -1.26 10.80 -30.17
C ILE A 339 -2.61 10.14 -30.45
N TYR A 340 -3.02 9.27 -29.53
CA TYR A 340 -4.25 8.50 -29.58
C TYR A 340 -5.30 9.18 -28.70
N VAL A 341 -6.24 9.88 -29.35
CA VAL A 341 -7.36 10.56 -28.67
C VAL A 341 -8.50 9.56 -28.49
N GLU A 342 -8.41 8.76 -27.43
CA GLU A 342 -9.31 7.64 -27.18
C GLU A 342 -9.59 7.49 -25.68
N GLN A 343 -10.82 7.06 -25.34
CA GLN A 343 -11.16 6.57 -24.01
C GLN A 343 -11.00 5.06 -24.01
N VAL A 344 -9.96 4.55 -23.36
CA VAL A 344 -9.57 3.14 -23.42
C VAL A 344 -10.05 2.40 -22.17
N LYS A 345 -10.76 1.29 -22.36
CA LYS A 345 -11.18 0.39 -21.29
C LYS A 345 -10.61 -1.00 -21.57
N VAL A 346 -9.87 -1.54 -20.60
CA VAL A 346 -9.45 -2.95 -20.56
C VAL A 346 -10.48 -3.69 -19.70
N PRO A 347 -11.45 -4.39 -20.30
CA PRO A 347 -12.54 -5.04 -19.57
C PRO A 347 -12.02 -6.19 -18.70
N ARG A 348 -12.85 -6.62 -17.74
CA ARG A 348 -12.49 -7.67 -16.76
C ARG A 348 -12.05 -8.99 -17.41
N ASP A 349 -12.71 -9.35 -18.50
CA ASP A 349 -12.45 -10.59 -19.23
C ASP A 349 -11.19 -10.50 -20.11
N LYS A 350 -10.55 -9.34 -20.28
CA LYS A 350 -9.30 -9.20 -21.01
C LYS A 350 -8.11 -9.29 -20.05
N THR A 351 -7.81 -10.51 -19.59
CA THR A 351 -6.72 -10.78 -18.64
C THR A 351 -5.35 -10.84 -19.31
N ASN A 352 -4.29 -10.49 -18.57
CA ASN A 352 -2.90 -10.56 -19.00
C ASN A 352 -2.56 -9.72 -20.26
N VAL A 353 -3.29 -8.63 -20.50
CA VAL A 353 -2.98 -7.69 -21.59
C VAL A 353 -1.77 -6.83 -21.23
N THR A 354 -0.88 -6.61 -22.20
CA THR A 354 0.25 -5.67 -22.10
C THR A 354 0.11 -4.58 -23.15
N LEU A 355 0.12 -3.32 -22.75
CA LEU A 355 0.28 -2.19 -23.65
C LEU A 355 1.75 -1.75 -23.65
N LEU A 356 2.42 -1.88 -24.79
CA LEU A 356 3.82 -1.52 -24.97
C LEU A 356 3.92 -0.36 -25.96
N GLY A 357 4.25 0.84 -25.49
CA GLY A 357 4.51 1.99 -26.36
C GLY A 357 5.93 1.97 -26.93
N ASP A 358 6.18 2.84 -27.91
CA ASP A 358 7.54 3.08 -28.43
C ASP A 358 8.38 3.97 -27.49
N GLY A 359 7.76 4.61 -26.49
CA GLY A 359 8.41 5.42 -25.47
C GLY A 359 7.46 6.44 -24.81
N ALA A 360 7.70 6.75 -23.54
CA ALA A 360 7.00 7.85 -22.87
C ALA A 360 7.28 9.18 -23.58
N GLY A 361 6.23 9.95 -23.87
CA GLY A 361 6.29 11.17 -24.69
C GLY A 361 6.23 10.93 -26.21
N MET A 362 6.39 9.69 -26.69
CA MET A 362 6.24 9.33 -28.11
C MET A 362 4.89 8.66 -28.39
N THR A 363 4.48 7.73 -27.54
CA THR A 363 3.16 7.10 -27.58
C THR A 363 2.29 7.70 -26.49
N ILE A 364 1.26 8.46 -26.87
CA ILE A 364 0.41 9.23 -25.94
C ILE A 364 -1.05 8.80 -26.10
N ILE A 365 -1.67 8.31 -25.02
CA ILE A 365 -3.12 8.10 -24.93
C ILE A 365 -3.70 9.30 -24.18
N THR A 366 -4.65 10.01 -24.80
CA THR A 366 -5.16 11.28 -24.27
C THR A 366 -6.67 11.38 -24.29
N GLY A 367 -7.24 11.97 -23.24
CA GLY A 367 -8.65 12.30 -23.09
C GLY A 367 -8.79 13.61 -22.30
N ASN A 368 -10.01 14.11 -22.14
CA ASN A 368 -10.27 15.40 -21.48
C ASN A 368 -11.58 15.42 -20.66
N ARG A 369 -12.08 14.25 -20.26
CA ARG A 369 -13.30 14.16 -19.46
C ARG A 369 -13.05 14.61 -18.03
N SER A 370 -14.03 15.26 -17.43
CA SER A 370 -13.95 15.80 -16.07
C SER A 370 -15.32 15.85 -15.40
N VAL A 371 -15.34 15.87 -14.06
CA VAL A 371 -16.58 15.85 -13.29
C VAL A 371 -17.44 17.09 -13.56
N ALA A 372 -16.84 18.28 -13.57
CA ALA A 372 -17.59 19.53 -13.70
C ALA A 372 -18.18 19.71 -15.11
N VAL A 373 -17.43 19.33 -16.15
CA VAL A 373 -17.86 19.51 -17.55
C VAL A 373 -18.81 18.40 -17.98
N ASP A 374 -18.48 17.13 -17.74
CA ASP A 374 -19.27 15.99 -18.21
C ASP A 374 -20.43 15.64 -17.27
N GLN A 375 -20.53 16.26 -16.10
CA GLN A 375 -21.55 15.98 -15.09
C GLN A 375 -21.63 14.48 -14.76
N THR A 376 -20.47 13.84 -14.64
CA THR A 376 -20.32 12.40 -14.43
C THR A 376 -19.51 12.09 -13.17
N SER A 377 -19.62 10.88 -12.66
CA SER A 377 -18.83 10.42 -11.52
C SER A 377 -17.35 10.36 -11.87
N THR A 378 -16.45 10.67 -10.92
CA THR A 378 -15.00 10.70 -11.11
C THR A 378 -14.45 9.42 -11.76
N ILE A 379 -15.05 8.26 -11.47
CA ILE A 379 -14.63 6.97 -12.03
C ILE A 379 -14.72 6.92 -13.58
N PHE A 380 -15.64 7.67 -14.18
CA PHE A 380 -15.94 7.67 -15.61
C PHE A 380 -15.20 8.76 -16.38
N THR A 381 -14.39 9.58 -15.70
CA THR A 381 -13.54 10.59 -16.33
C THR A 381 -12.20 10.03 -16.81
N ALA A 382 -11.84 8.82 -16.37
CA ALA A 382 -10.58 8.14 -16.65
C ALA A 382 -10.29 7.96 -18.14
N THR A 383 -9.22 8.57 -18.67
CA THR A 383 -8.71 8.35 -20.04
C THR A 383 -8.45 6.86 -20.31
N VAL A 384 -7.84 6.18 -19.34
CA VAL A 384 -7.62 4.73 -19.38
C VAL A 384 -8.18 4.08 -18.12
N THR A 385 -9.06 3.09 -18.32
CA THR A 385 -9.65 2.27 -17.27
C THR A 385 -9.15 0.82 -17.39
N VAL A 386 -8.50 0.30 -16.35
CA VAL A 386 -7.96 -1.06 -16.34
C VAL A 386 -8.67 -1.94 -15.32
N LEU A 387 -9.49 -2.88 -15.81
CA LEU A 387 -10.24 -3.85 -14.99
C LEU A 387 -9.67 -5.27 -15.09
N GLY A 388 -9.15 -5.67 -16.26
CA GLY A 388 -8.62 -7.02 -16.50
C GLY A 388 -7.34 -7.29 -15.69
N ASN A 389 -7.29 -8.42 -14.97
CA ASN A 389 -6.17 -8.79 -14.09
C ASN A 389 -4.87 -9.08 -14.85
N GLY A 390 -3.72 -8.89 -14.20
CA GLY A 390 -2.39 -9.18 -14.78
C GLY A 390 -1.93 -8.16 -15.82
N PHE A 391 -2.57 -6.99 -15.85
CA PHE A 391 -2.32 -5.94 -16.83
C PHE A 391 -0.92 -5.34 -16.68
N VAL A 392 -0.27 -5.05 -17.81
CA VAL A 392 1.00 -4.31 -17.83
C VAL A 392 0.93 -3.14 -18.80
N ALA A 393 1.46 -1.99 -18.41
CA ALA A 393 1.76 -0.90 -19.33
C ALA A 393 3.24 -0.54 -19.25
N LYS A 394 3.89 -0.39 -20.41
CA LYS A 394 5.30 -0.04 -20.52
C LYS A 394 5.55 1.03 -21.57
N ALA A 395 6.39 2.01 -21.24
CA ALA A 395 6.95 2.98 -22.17
C ALA A 395 5.89 3.78 -22.98
N LEU A 396 4.92 4.38 -22.29
CA LEU A 396 3.87 5.20 -22.90
C LEU A 396 3.41 6.33 -21.96
N THR A 397 2.66 7.29 -22.50
CA THR A 397 2.03 8.37 -21.75
C THR A 397 0.52 8.18 -21.69
N ILE A 398 -0.07 8.39 -20.51
CA ILE A 398 -1.52 8.45 -20.30
C ILE A 398 -1.85 9.82 -19.72
N ARG A 399 -2.66 10.61 -20.44
CA ARG A 399 -2.96 12.00 -20.07
C ARG A 399 -4.45 12.28 -20.03
N ASN A 400 -4.87 13.07 -19.04
CA ASN A 400 -6.14 13.79 -19.07
C ASN A 400 -5.85 15.30 -19.18
N THR A 401 -6.34 15.95 -20.23
CA THR A 401 -6.11 17.37 -20.53
C THR A 401 -7.25 18.27 -20.08
N ALA A 402 -8.18 17.79 -19.24
CA ALA A 402 -9.14 18.68 -18.61
C ALA A 402 -8.40 19.72 -17.77
N GLU A 403 -8.73 21.00 -17.96
CA GLU A 403 -8.13 22.08 -17.19
C GLU A 403 -8.56 22.01 -15.71
N PRO A 404 -7.83 22.68 -14.79
CA PRO A 404 -8.16 22.66 -13.36
C PRO A 404 -9.61 23.05 -13.04
N SER A 405 -10.26 23.88 -13.87
CA SER A 405 -11.67 24.25 -13.71
C SER A 405 -12.65 23.11 -13.99
N GLY A 406 -12.19 22.01 -14.58
CA GLY A 406 -12.96 20.77 -14.77
C GLY A 406 -13.13 19.94 -13.50
N GLU A 407 -12.49 20.33 -12.39
CA GLU A 407 -12.40 19.57 -11.14
C GLU A 407 -11.77 18.17 -11.38
N GLN A 408 -12.34 17.09 -10.82
CA GLN A 408 -11.70 15.77 -10.88
C GLN A 408 -11.67 15.21 -12.31
N ALA A 409 -10.48 14.89 -12.80
CA ALA A 409 -10.23 14.42 -14.15
C ALA A 409 -9.14 13.35 -14.17
N VAL A 410 -9.56 12.08 -14.21
CA VAL A 410 -8.65 10.95 -14.06
C VAL A 410 -7.94 10.67 -15.38
N ALA A 411 -6.62 10.48 -15.35
CA ALA A 411 -5.87 9.98 -16.50
C ALA A 411 -5.87 8.45 -16.53
N LEU A 412 -5.53 7.82 -15.40
CA LEU A 412 -5.48 6.38 -15.27
C LEU A 412 -6.27 5.92 -14.05
N ARG A 413 -7.18 4.97 -14.26
CA ARG A 413 -7.86 4.22 -13.19
C ARG A 413 -7.52 2.75 -13.25
N VAL A 414 -7.12 2.18 -12.11
CA VAL A 414 -6.70 0.78 -12.01
C VAL A 414 -7.45 0.05 -10.91
N THR A 415 -8.17 -1.01 -11.29
CA THR A 415 -8.71 -2.03 -10.37
C THR A 415 -8.12 -3.41 -10.60
N SER A 416 -7.30 -3.55 -11.65
CA SER A 416 -6.62 -4.79 -12.04
C SER A 416 -5.73 -5.34 -10.93
N HIS A 417 -5.97 -6.59 -10.55
CA HIS A 417 -5.12 -7.31 -9.60
C HIS A 417 -3.83 -7.78 -10.26
N GLN A 418 -2.70 -7.62 -9.56
CA GLN A 418 -1.35 -7.95 -10.06
C GLN A 418 -1.02 -7.16 -11.34
N SER A 419 -1.27 -5.84 -11.30
CA SER A 419 -0.95 -4.94 -12.41
C SER A 419 0.38 -4.23 -12.21
N ALA A 420 1.11 -4.00 -13.30
CA ALA A 420 2.40 -3.32 -13.25
C ALA A 420 2.57 -2.25 -14.34
N PHE A 421 3.25 -1.16 -13.98
CA PHE A 421 3.48 0.00 -14.84
C PHE A 421 4.96 0.35 -14.81
N ALA A 422 5.62 0.38 -15.96
CA ALA A 422 7.05 0.63 -16.08
C ALA A 422 7.35 1.73 -17.10
N TYR A 423 8.06 2.79 -16.71
CA TYR A 423 8.36 3.91 -17.60
C TYR A 423 7.09 4.55 -18.21
N VAL A 424 6.05 4.67 -17.39
CA VAL A 424 4.79 5.30 -17.78
C VAL A 424 4.77 6.74 -17.30
N PHE A 425 4.36 7.66 -18.17
CA PHE A 425 4.12 9.06 -17.81
C PHE A 425 2.61 9.27 -17.62
N ILE A 426 2.18 9.61 -16.41
CA ILE A 426 0.77 9.83 -16.06
C ILE A 426 0.58 11.32 -15.78
N GLU A 427 -0.30 11.97 -16.53
CA GLU A 427 -0.46 13.43 -16.44
C GLU A 427 -1.92 13.84 -16.33
N GLY A 428 -2.19 14.72 -15.38
CA GLY A 428 -3.46 15.41 -15.25
C GLY A 428 -3.31 16.63 -14.36
N TYR A 429 -4.43 17.04 -13.75
CA TYR A 429 -4.44 18.03 -12.66
C TYR A 429 -4.99 17.36 -11.41
N GLN A 430 -6.26 17.56 -11.09
CA GLN A 430 -6.91 16.95 -9.92
C GLN A 430 -7.24 15.48 -10.20
N ASN A 431 -6.84 14.58 -9.29
CA ASN A 431 -7.12 13.14 -9.33
C ASN A 431 -6.50 12.40 -10.54
N ALA A 432 -5.25 12.71 -10.92
CA ALA A 432 -4.63 12.14 -12.13
C ALA A 432 -4.54 10.60 -12.12
N LEU A 433 -4.15 9.98 -11.00
CA LEU A 433 -4.05 8.54 -10.85
C LEU A 433 -5.02 8.01 -9.78
N TYR A 434 -5.99 7.22 -10.22
CA TYR A 434 -6.89 6.47 -9.35
C TYR A 434 -6.38 5.03 -9.16
N ALA A 435 -5.51 4.84 -8.16
CA ALA A 435 -5.07 3.54 -7.67
C ALA A 435 -6.19 2.92 -6.80
N HIS A 436 -7.28 2.53 -7.47
CA HIS A 436 -8.57 2.27 -6.83
C HIS A 436 -8.54 1.10 -5.86
N VAL A 437 -8.06 -0.07 -6.28
CA VAL A 437 -8.07 -1.29 -5.47
C VAL A 437 -7.08 -2.35 -5.99
N ASN A 438 -6.84 -3.40 -5.21
CA ASN A 438 -5.95 -4.54 -5.51
C ASN A 438 -4.45 -4.19 -5.51
N TRP A 439 -3.61 -5.19 -5.83
CA TRP A 439 -2.16 -5.05 -5.87
C TRP A 439 -1.70 -4.41 -7.18
N GLN A 440 -0.94 -3.33 -7.04
CA GLN A 440 -0.45 -2.53 -8.15
C GLN A 440 1.01 -2.16 -7.91
N PHE A 441 1.84 -2.28 -8.94
CA PHE A 441 3.25 -1.92 -8.88
C PHE A 441 3.59 -0.89 -9.95
N TYR A 442 4.21 0.22 -9.55
CA TYR A 442 4.64 1.28 -10.46
C TYR A 442 6.14 1.45 -10.29
N THR A 443 6.91 1.35 -11.38
CA THR A 443 8.36 1.56 -11.35
C THR A 443 8.84 2.52 -12.41
N SER A 444 9.73 3.44 -12.02
CA SER A 444 10.32 4.41 -12.95
C SER A 444 9.27 5.23 -13.72
N CYS A 445 8.11 5.46 -13.09
CA CYS A 445 7.02 6.24 -13.65
C CYS A 445 7.16 7.71 -13.24
N THR A 446 6.62 8.61 -14.06
CA THR A 446 6.45 10.02 -13.70
C THR A 446 4.96 10.34 -13.60
N ILE A 447 4.53 10.95 -12.51
CA ILE A 447 3.13 11.26 -12.22
C ILE A 447 3.03 12.75 -11.93
N VAL A 448 2.19 13.47 -12.67
CA VAL A 448 2.14 14.93 -12.64
C VAL A 448 0.70 15.44 -12.46
N GLY A 449 0.50 16.39 -11.55
CA GLY A 449 -0.81 17.04 -11.32
C GLY A 449 -0.85 17.89 -10.05
N THR A 450 -2.03 18.08 -9.45
CA THR A 450 -2.28 19.10 -8.40
C THR A 450 -2.91 18.52 -7.14
N VAL A 451 -4.24 18.48 -7.09
CA VAL A 451 -5.04 18.07 -5.93
C VAL A 451 -5.25 16.55 -5.99
N ASP A 452 -4.93 15.88 -4.89
CA ASP A 452 -5.11 14.43 -4.70
C ASP A 452 -4.52 13.63 -5.86
N LEU A 453 -3.26 13.95 -6.20
CA LEU A 453 -2.59 13.47 -7.41
C LEU A 453 -2.69 11.95 -7.59
N VAL A 454 -2.39 11.20 -6.53
CA VAL A 454 -2.60 9.75 -6.42
C VAL A 454 -3.63 9.47 -5.33
N PHE A 455 -4.73 8.82 -5.67
CA PHE A 455 -5.80 8.53 -4.71
C PHE A 455 -6.34 7.11 -4.86
N GLY A 456 -6.98 6.61 -3.80
CA GLY A 456 -7.61 5.29 -3.76
C GLY A 456 -7.17 4.38 -2.59
N SER A 457 -7.57 3.12 -2.69
CA SER A 457 -7.48 2.07 -1.66
C SER A 457 -6.75 0.82 -2.17
N ALA A 458 -5.96 0.94 -3.24
CA ALA A 458 -5.07 -0.13 -3.66
C ALA A 458 -4.01 -0.45 -2.60
N ALA A 459 -3.46 -1.66 -2.68
CA ALA A 459 -2.11 -1.91 -2.19
C ALA A 459 -1.19 -1.52 -3.36
N ALA A 460 -0.66 -0.31 -3.33
CA ALA A 460 0.14 0.23 -4.41
C ALA A 460 1.54 0.57 -3.92
N VAL A 461 2.56 0.01 -4.58
CA VAL A 461 3.96 0.41 -4.36
C VAL A 461 4.46 1.14 -5.60
N PHE A 462 4.93 2.37 -5.37
CA PHE A 462 5.62 3.20 -6.33
C PHE A 462 7.11 3.15 -6.00
N GLN A 463 7.92 2.59 -6.87
CA GLN A 463 9.36 2.43 -6.67
C GLN A 463 10.13 3.24 -7.72
N GLN A 464 11.06 4.09 -7.28
CA GLN A 464 11.86 4.92 -8.19
C GLN A 464 11.00 5.79 -9.12
N CYS A 465 9.83 6.23 -8.64
CA CYS A 465 8.94 7.12 -9.38
C CYS A 465 9.22 8.59 -9.07
N THR A 466 8.84 9.47 -9.99
CA THR A 466 8.85 10.92 -9.78
C THR A 466 7.41 11.41 -9.68
N LEU A 467 7.06 12.08 -8.59
CA LEU A 467 5.78 12.77 -8.44
C LEU A 467 6.04 14.28 -8.51
N GLN A 468 5.33 14.97 -9.41
CA GLN A 468 5.53 16.39 -9.66
C GLN A 468 4.24 17.20 -9.47
N ALA A 469 4.33 18.23 -8.64
CA ALA A 469 3.26 19.20 -8.44
C ALA A 469 3.21 20.23 -9.57
N LYS A 470 2.05 20.45 -10.16
CA LYS A 470 1.76 21.58 -11.07
C LYS A 470 1.18 22.77 -10.30
N PRO A 471 1.17 23.97 -10.90
CA PRO A 471 0.40 25.09 -10.36
C PRO A 471 -1.08 24.72 -10.18
N PRO A 472 -1.65 24.93 -8.97
CA PRO A 472 -3.06 24.70 -8.69
C PRO A 472 -3.92 25.89 -9.16
N ASN A 473 -5.25 25.78 -9.05
CA ASN A 473 -6.10 26.98 -9.02
C ASN A 473 -5.81 27.81 -7.76
N PRO A 474 -6.14 29.12 -7.73
CA PRO A 474 -5.87 29.99 -6.59
C PRO A 474 -6.34 29.49 -5.21
N ASP A 475 -7.46 28.76 -5.16
CA ASP A 475 -8.04 28.24 -3.91
C ASP A 475 -7.73 26.75 -3.67
N ASP A 476 -7.04 26.10 -4.62
CA ASP A 476 -6.75 24.67 -4.56
C ASP A 476 -5.45 24.41 -3.80
N MET A 477 -5.49 23.39 -2.95
CA MET A 477 -4.34 22.93 -2.19
C MET A 477 -3.70 21.72 -2.88
N ILE A 478 -2.39 21.79 -3.11
CA ILE A 478 -1.65 20.68 -3.69
C ILE A 478 -1.50 19.56 -2.66
N THR A 479 -1.94 18.35 -3.03
CA THR A 479 -1.79 17.13 -2.23
C THR A 479 -1.31 16.00 -3.12
N PHE A 480 -0.15 15.43 -2.81
CA PHE A 480 0.38 14.31 -3.58
C PHE A 480 -0.46 13.04 -3.44
N THR A 481 -1.11 12.85 -2.28
CA THR A 481 -1.91 11.65 -2.02
C THR A 481 -3.24 11.92 -1.31
N ALA A 482 -4.25 11.12 -1.65
CA ALA A 482 -5.48 10.99 -0.87
C ALA A 482 -5.92 9.52 -0.78
N SER A 483 -5.47 8.84 0.28
CA SER A 483 -5.89 7.46 0.55
C SER A 483 -7.33 7.44 1.10
N ASP A 484 -8.17 6.53 0.58
CA ASP A 484 -9.62 6.48 0.83
C ASP A 484 -10.06 5.18 1.53
N ILE A 485 -9.19 4.62 2.37
CA ILE A 485 -9.46 3.38 3.10
C ILE A 485 -10.49 3.64 4.21
N ALA A 486 -11.69 3.08 4.05
CA ALA A 486 -12.84 3.29 4.95
C ALA A 486 -12.95 2.28 6.11
N SER A 487 -12.20 1.16 6.07
CA SER A 487 -12.33 0.05 7.03
C SER A 487 -10.97 -0.41 7.59
N PRO A 488 -10.89 -0.75 8.89
CA PRO A 488 -9.65 -1.27 9.48
C PRO A 488 -9.27 -2.64 8.93
N LEU A 489 -10.24 -3.40 8.39
CA LEU A 489 -9.98 -4.69 7.77
C LEU A 489 -9.27 -4.52 6.43
N VAL A 490 -9.70 -3.53 5.63
CA VAL A 490 -9.07 -3.18 4.35
C VAL A 490 -7.67 -2.59 4.59
N GLN A 491 -7.52 -1.76 5.63
CA GLN A 491 -6.23 -1.17 5.98
C GLN A 491 -5.15 -2.22 6.26
N GLN A 492 -5.47 -3.47 6.60
CA GLN A 492 -4.44 -4.50 6.79
C GLN A 492 -3.71 -4.86 5.49
N PHE A 493 -4.35 -4.66 4.33
CA PHE A 493 -3.88 -5.12 3.03
C PHE A 493 -3.66 -3.98 2.02
N ALA A 494 -4.11 -2.76 2.33
CA ALA A 494 -4.09 -1.62 1.43
C ALA A 494 -3.25 -0.45 1.95
N GLY A 495 -2.85 0.43 1.04
CA GLY A 495 -2.06 1.63 1.31
C GLY A 495 -1.24 2.05 0.09
N LEU A 496 -0.89 3.34 0.06
CA LEU A 496 -0.02 3.92 -0.98
C LEU A 496 1.40 4.03 -0.44
N VAL A 497 2.36 3.32 -1.03
CA VAL A 497 3.75 3.27 -0.58
C VAL A 497 4.66 3.85 -1.66
N PHE A 498 5.44 4.86 -1.32
CA PHE A 498 6.40 5.53 -2.20
C PHE A 498 7.80 5.21 -1.71
N GLU A 499 8.50 4.34 -2.43
CA GLU A 499 9.83 3.85 -2.11
C GLU A 499 10.87 4.40 -3.09
N ALA A 500 11.92 5.05 -2.57
CA ALA A 500 12.98 5.62 -3.40
C ALA A 500 12.46 6.59 -4.49
N CYS A 501 11.37 7.30 -4.20
CA CYS A 501 10.75 8.24 -5.13
C CYS A 501 11.33 9.65 -5.00
N ALA A 502 11.13 10.48 -6.03
CA ALA A 502 11.37 11.92 -5.98
C ALA A 502 10.04 12.67 -5.95
N ILE A 503 9.82 13.50 -4.92
CA ILE A 503 8.61 14.27 -4.70
C ILE A 503 8.97 15.74 -4.81
N ASP A 504 8.58 16.41 -5.90
CA ASP A 504 9.01 17.78 -6.17
C ASP A 504 8.00 18.61 -6.96
N ALA A 505 8.32 19.86 -7.24
CA ALA A 505 7.58 20.69 -8.19
C ALA A 505 7.91 20.31 -9.64
N ALA A 506 6.92 20.44 -10.54
CA ALA A 506 7.13 20.29 -11.98
C ALA A 506 7.89 21.47 -12.61
N SER A 507 7.85 22.64 -11.95
CA SER A 507 8.57 23.85 -12.35
C SER A 507 8.69 24.82 -11.18
N ASP A 508 9.53 25.86 -11.33
CA ASP A 508 9.69 26.93 -10.33
C ASP A 508 8.45 27.81 -10.11
N SER A 509 7.39 27.63 -10.90
CA SER A 509 6.10 28.31 -10.70
C SER A 509 5.31 27.79 -9.49
N VAL A 510 5.68 26.61 -8.96
CA VAL A 510 5.12 26.11 -7.70
C VAL A 510 6.03 26.55 -6.56
N GLU A 511 5.49 27.38 -5.68
CA GLU A 511 6.23 27.94 -4.56
C GLU A 511 6.67 26.86 -3.55
N ALA A 512 7.79 27.11 -2.86
CA ALA A 512 8.26 26.22 -1.81
C ALA A 512 7.27 26.17 -0.63
N GLY A 513 7.13 25.01 0.00
CA GLY A 513 6.27 24.82 1.16
C GLY A 513 4.77 24.96 0.88
N THR A 514 4.30 24.66 -0.34
CA THR A 514 2.89 24.76 -0.72
C THR A 514 2.17 23.41 -0.91
N ALA A 515 2.91 22.30 -1.00
CA ALA A 515 2.34 20.98 -1.26
C ALA A 515 2.42 20.07 -0.04
N TYR A 516 1.32 19.36 0.24
CA TYR A 516 1.28 18.34 1.27
C TYR A 516 1.55 16.95 0.67
N LEU A 517 2.26 16.10 1.42
CA LEU A 517 2.46 14.68 1.14
C LEU A 517 1.14 13.92 0.98
N GLY A 518 0.08 14.36 1.68
CA GLY A 518 -1.27 13.87 1.48
C GLY A 518 -2.28 14.30 2.53
N ARG A 519 -3.52 13.83 2.33
CA ARG A 519 -4.66 14.01 3.25
C ARG A 519 -5.57 12.78 3.32
N PRO A 520 -6.17 12.47 4.47
CA PRO A 520 -6.94 11.24 4.66
C PRO A 520 -8.39 11.39 4.18
N ARG A 521 -8.73 10.90 2.99
CA ARG A 521 -10.13 10.91 2.52
C ARG A 521 -11.06 10.12 3.44
N HIS A 522 -10.52 9.08 4.09
CA HIS A 522 -11.22 8.28 5.10
C HIS A 522 -10.36 8.00 6.34
N GLN A 523 -11.03 7.64 7.44
CA GLN A 523 -10.44 7.53 8.78
C GLN A 523 -9.34 6.46 8.93
N TYR A 524 -9.22 5.49 8.00
CA TYR A 524 -8.17 4.47 8.00
C TYR A 524 -7.16 4.66 6.85
N ALA A 525 -7.07 5.87 6.28
CA ALA A 525 -6.12 6.19 5.23
C ALA A 525 -4.69 5.76 5.59
N ARG A 526 -3.94 5.23 4.62
CA ARG A 526 -2.56 4.80 4.79
C ARG A 526 -1.68 5.24 3.63
N THR A 527 -0.62 5.96 3.96
CA THR A 527 0.39 6.42 3.01
C THR A 527 1.78 6.33 3.65
N MET A 528 2.77 5.82 2.92
CA MET A 528 4.16 5.71 3.38
C MET A 528 5.10 6.37 2.37
N TYR A 529 6.00 7.25 2.84
CA TYR A 529 7.14 7.72 2.06
C TYR A 529 8.42 7.15 2.66
N ILE A 530 9.14 6.35 1.88
CA ILE A 530 10.26 5.54 2.33
C ILE A 530 11.47 5.81 1.43
N LYS A 531 12.60 6.19 2.03
CA LYS A 531 13.87 6.48 1.35
C LYS A 531 13.73 7.43 0.16
N SER A 532 12.77 8.34 0.25
CA SER A 532 12.38 9.22 -0.87
C SER A 532 13.00 10.60 -0.72
N SER A 533 13.28 11.26 -1.85
CA SER A 533 13.71 12.65 -1.90
C SER A 533 12.48 13.55 -1.84
N LEU A 534 12.36 14.35 -0.79
CA LEU A 534 11.31 15.35 -0.60
C LEU A 534 11.88 16.73 -0.93
N GLY A 535 11.40 17.32 -2.03
CA GLY A 535 11.80 18.64 -2.52
C GLY A 535 11.30 19.78 -1.63
N LYS A 536 11.77 21.00 -1.90
CA LYS A 536 11.40 22.22 -1.15
C LYS A 536 9.90 22.55 -1.23
N VAL A 537 9.18 21.96 -2.19
CA VAL A 537 7.74 22.14 -2.38
C VAL A 537 6.92 21.61 -1.20
N VAL A 538 7.45 20.62 -0.46
CA VAL A 538 6.73 19.97 0.64
C VAL A 538 6.63 20.90 1.85
N THR A 539 5.42 21.03 2.41
CA THR A 539 5.16 21.82 3.63
C THR A 539 5.90 21.26 4.85
N ALA A 540 6.15 22.10 5.85
CA ALA A 540 6.81 21.67 7.08
C ALA A 540 5.93 20.68 7.87
N GLU A 541 4.62 20.92 7.88
CA GLU A 541 3.58 20.07 8.45
C GLU A 541 3.53 18.69 7.76
N GLY A 542 3.90 18.64 6.48
CA GLY A 542 3.94 17.46 5.63
C GLY A 542 2.55 16.95 5.23
N TRP A 543 1.60 16.91 6.15
CA TRP A 543 0.28 16.32 5.95
C TRP A 543 -0.82 17.28 6.39
N THR A 544 -2.01 17.13 5.82
CA THR A 544 -3.16 18.00 6.13
C THR A 544 -4.44 17.20 6.34
N LEU A 545 -5.42 17.85 6.97
CA LEU A 545 -6.73 17.28 7.24
C LEU A 545 -7.60 17.23 5.99
N TRP A 546 -8.48 16.24 5.93
CA TRP A 546 -9.59 16.25 5.00
C TRP A 546 -10.69 17.19 5.51
N ASN A 547 -10.97 18.26 4.77
CA ASN A 547 -12.00 19.26 5.08
C ASN A 547 -11.96 19.79 6.54
N ALA A 548 -10.77 19.91 7.12
CA ALA A 548 -10.57 20.29 8.52
C ALA A 548 -11.30 19.40 9.56
N GLN A 549 -11.68 18.16 9.20
CA GLN A 549 -12.40 17.24 10.07
C GLN A 549 -11.44 16.41 10.93
N ILE A 550 -11.42 16.65 12.23
CA ILE A 550 -10.57 15.91 13.19
C ILE A 550 -10.90 14.42 13.22
N SER A 551 -12.16 14.03 12.99
CA SER A 551 -12.58 12.62 12.91
C SER A 551 -11.81 11.84 11.84
N SER A 552 -11.30 12.51 10.80
CA SER A 552 -10.50 11.87 9.75
C SER A 552 -9.12 11.39 10.23
N MET A 553 -8.63 11.80 11.42
CA MET A 553 -7.28 11.48 11.90
C MET A 553 -7.17 10.22 12.78
N LEU A 554 -8.25 9.74 13.39
CA LEU A 554 -8.18 8.82 14.54
C LEU A 554 -7.45 7.50 14.27
N HIS A 555 -7.50 7.01 13.03
CA HIS A 555 -6.92 5.71 12.65
C HIS A 555 -6.03 5.79 11.41
N VAL A 556 -5.60 7.01 11.06
CA VAL A 556 -4.70 7.27 9.93
C VAL A 556 -3.33 6.68 10.21
N ASP A 557 -2.74 6.09 9.18
CA ASP A 557 -1.41 5.50 9.24
C ASP A 557 -0.51 6.16 8.19
N TYR A 558 -0.05 7.37 8.49
CA TYR A 558 0.86 8.14 7.64
C TYR A 558 2.28 8.09 8.18
N GLY A 559 3.21 7.58 7.36
CA GLY A 559 4.55 7.26 7.80
C GLY A 559 5.66 7.77 6.89
N GLU A 560 6.77 8.19 7.50
CA GLU A 560 8.00 8.55 6.80
C GLU A 560 9.19 7.72 7.32
N TYR A 561 10.04 7.20 6.43
CA TYR A 561 11.27 6.46 6.79
C TYR A 561 12.45 6.91 5.96
N ALA A 562 13.52 7.39 6.61
CA ALA A 562 14.81 7.69 5.96
C ALA A 562 14.68 8.56 4.69
N ASN A 563 13.69 9.46 4.65
CA ASN A 563 13.55 10.44 3.57
C ASN A 563 14.65 11.50 3.68
N PHE A 564 14.97 12.12 2.56
CA PHE A 564 16.02 13.15 2.47
C PHE A 564 15.57 14.30 1.55
N GLY A 565 16.36 15.36 1.43
CA GLY A 565 16.00 16.55 0.63
C GLY A 565 15.43 17.70 1.46
N ALA A 566 15.20 18.84 0.82
CA ALA A 566 14.87 20.10 1.50
C ALA A 566 13.52 20.07 2.25
N GLY A 567 12.55 19.28 1.79
CA GLY A 567 11.24 19.10 2.42
C GLY A 567 11.16 17.95 3.43
N SER A 568 12.30 17.32 3.77
CA SER A 568 12.34 16.11 4.61
C SER A 568 12.49 16.36 6.11
N ASP A 569 12.65 17.62 6.56
CA ASP A 569 12.74 17.90 8.01
C ASP A 569 11.41 17.57 8.70
N ALA A 570 11.44 16.51 9.49
CA ALA A 570 10.26 15.97 10.15
C ALA A 570 9.89 16.68 11.47
N LYS A 571 10.67 17.65 11.95
CA LYS A 571 10.47 18.26 13.29
C LYS A 571 9.14 18.98 13.46
N LEU A 572 8.60 19.52 12.36
CA LEU A 572 7.36 20.29 12.34
C LEU A 572 6.19 19.49 11.75
N ARG A 573 6.37 18.18 11.54
CA ARG A 573 5.29 17.32 11.07
C ARG A 573 4.14 17.36 12.06
N VAL A 574 2.95 17.25 11.51
CA VAL A 574 1.74 17.09 12.31
C VAL A 574 1.86 15.91 13.30
N PRO A 575 1.33 16.02 14.53
CA PRO A 575 1.60 15.06 15.60
C PRO A 575 0.95 13.68 15.40
N TRP A 576 0.05 13.55 14.44
CA TRP A 576 -0.66 12.30 14.11
C TRP A 576 -0.02 11.52 12.95
N SER A 577 1.03 12.03 12.32
CA SER A 577 1.90 11.23 11.46
C SER A 577 3.01 10.58 12.29
N ARG A 578 3.70 9.57 11.74
CA ARG A 578 4.77 8.85 12.44
C ARG A 578 6.05 8.75 11.63
N ILE A 579 7.17 8.84 12.34
CA ILE A 579 8.47 8.42 11.80
C ILE A 579 8.64 6.93 12.06
N LEU A 580 8.93 6.18 11.00
CA LEU A 580 9.05 4.73 11.03
C LEU A 580 10.44 4.32 11.51
N TYR A 581 10.49 3.16 12.16
CA TYR A 581 11.74 2.42 12.40
C TYR A 581 12.00 1.41 11.26
N PRO A 582 13.25 0.93 11.07
CA PRO A 582 13.58 -0.01 10.00
C PRO A 582 12.67 -1.24 9.95
N GLU A 583 12.38 -1.87 11.09
CA GLU A 583 11.50 -3.05 11.17
C GLU A 583 10.04 -2.77 10.83
N GLN A 584 9.60 -1.52 10.97
CA GLN A 584 8.27 -1.10 10.54
C GLN A 584 8.25 -0.83 9.05
N ALA A 585 9.30 -0.19 8.51
CA ALA A 585 9.43 0.12 7.09
C ALA A 585 9.48 -1.16 6.24
N LYS A 586 10.23 -2.20 6.65
CA LYS A 586 10.35 -3.49 5.93
C LYS A 586 9.01 -4.11 5.51
N LYS A 587 7.94 -3.91 6.30
CA LYS A 587 6.59 -4.44 6.02
C LYS A 587 5.93 -3.82 4.78
N PHE A 588 6.44 -2.69 4.32
CA PHE A 588 5.96 -1.97 3.15
C PHE A 588 6.82 -2.23 1.90
N GLY A 589 7.84 -3.08 1.99
CA GLY A 589 8.61 -3.50 0.82
C GLY A 589 7.76 -4.32 -0.15
N VAL A 590 8.13 -4.32 -1.43
CA VAL A 590 7.38 -4.96 -2.52
C VAL A 590 7.08 -6.45 -2.23
N ASP A 591 8.05 -7.19 -1.69
CA ASP A 591 7.91 -8.62 -1.40
C ASP A 591 6.94 -8.91 -0.25
N GLU A 592 6.91 -8.07 0.78
CA GLU A 592 6.07 -8.27 1.96
C GLU A 592 4.67 -7.70 1.74
N PHE A 593 4.58 -6.50 1.14
CA PHE A 593 3.34 -5.76 1.00
C PHE A 593 2.49 -6.22 -0.20
N LEU A 594 3.12 -6.51 -1.34
CA LEU A 594 2.44 -6.94 -2.57
C LEU A 594 2.65 -8.42 -2.90
N GLN A 595 3.37 -9.15 -2.04
CA GLN A 595 3.82 -10.51 -2.32
C GLN A 595 4.58 -10.61 -3.66
N GLY A 596 5.39 -9.59 -3.96
CA GLY A 596 6.01 -9.34 -5.28
C GLY A 596 6.71 -10.54 -5.91
N ARG A 597 7.44 -11.35 -5.13
CA ARG A 597 8.13 -12.57 -5.60
C ARG A 597 7.24 -13.54 -6.38
N ARG A 598 5.94 -13.56 -6.11
CA ARG A 598 5.00 -14.52 -6.73
C ARG A 598 4.63 -14.15 -8.16
N TRP A 599 4.59 -12.86 -8.48
CA TRP A 599 3.94 -12.40 -9.71
C TRP A 599 4.79 -11.44 -10.54
N LEU A 600 5.63 -10.59 -9.92
CA LEU A 600 6.47 -9.63 -10.64
C LEU A 600 7.57 -10.26 -11.51
N PRO A 601 8.27 -11.35 -11.10
CA PRO A 601 9.30 -11.96 -11.94
C PRO A 601 8.79 -12.45 -13.31
N ASN A 602 7.50 -12.74 -13.42
CA ASN A 602 6.87 -13.19 -14.67
C ASN A 602 6.58 -12.05 -15.66
N LEU A 603 6.83 -10.79 -15.26
CA LEU A 603 6.48 -9.60 -16.05
C LEU A 603 7.68 -8.95 -16.75
N ASP A 604 8.90 -9.46 -16.53
CA ASP A 604 10.15 -8.85 -17.02
C ASP A 604 10.28 -7.36 -16.62
N ILE A 605 9.89 -7.06 -15.38
CA ILE A 605 10.00 -5.73 -14.76
C ILE A 605 10.98 -5.84 -13.60
N ALA A 606 12.04 -5.04 -13.65
CA ALA A 606 13.00 -4.94 -12.56
C ALA A 606 12.36 -4.27 -11.34
N TYR A 607 12.60 -4.82 -10.15
CA TYR A 607 12.18 -4.24 -8.88
C TYR A 607 13.14 -4.64 -7.75
N THR A 608 13.13 -3.87 -6.68
CA THR A 608 13.78 -4.21 -5.40
C THR A 608 12.72 -4.74 -4.44
N GLY A 609 12.91 -5.97 -3.94
CA GLY A 609 11.90 -6.65 -3.13
C GLY A 609 11.79 -6.15 -1.68
N SER A 610 12.91 -5.74 -1.08
CA SER A 610 13.02 -5.39 0.35
C SER A 610 13.56 -3.99 0.56
N ILE A 611 13.10 -3.34 1.64
CA ILE A 611 13.57 -2.03 2.12
C ILE A 611 14.84 -2.17 2.95
#